data_AF-A0AAV6BVD7-F1
#
_entry.id   AF-A0AAV6BVD7-F1
#
_cell.length_a   1.000
_cell.length_b   1.000
_cell.length_c   1.000
_cell.angle_alpha   90.00
_cell.angle_beta   90.00
_cell.angle_gamma   90.00
#
_symmetry.space_group_name_H-M   'P 1'
#
loop_
_entity.id
_entity.type
_entity.pdbx_description
1 polymer ?
#
loop_
_entity_poly.entity_id
_entity_poly.type
_entity_poly.pdbx_seq_one_letter_code
_entity_poly.pdbx_strand_id
1 'polypeptide(L)'
;MRRIFGFLAGVLVGQWLVFGSALSPADLHSRAAAAYERRDYVEALRLWSQAVSLQPAEARFHYLRGQALAHLGMRTSAADAFQVSLLLEPTSDVARDAIAGLAGLALATAPDGDVVVGLEQGAGVWIVPIVINGVHQGRFLLDTGSSVVVVAPAFAASIPLASGDGTDAVELQTLGGRTRGASATVASLRVGTAELHELPVVIHDPGPGLDGILGNTFLSHYRLTVDSDRRQLTLRPLARPLVQVRSSDFATPDR
;
A
#
# COMPACT_ATOMS: atom_id res chain seq x y z
N MET A 1 57.77 30.15 26.44
CA MET A 1 56.64 29.50 27.16
C MET A 1 55.54 29.16 26.15
N ARG A 2 55.23 27.87 25.99
CA ARG A 2 54.09 27.36 25.21
C ARG A 2 52.79 27.69 25.94
N ARG A 3 51.77 28.19 25.24
CA ARG A 3 50.35 27.96 25.59
C ARG A 3 49.57 27.66 24.32
N ILE A 4 48.81 26.58 24.41
CA ILE A 4 48.10 25.83 23.36
C ILE A 4 46.61 26.20 23.45
N PHE A 5 46.00 26.35 22.27
CA PHE A 5 44.60 26.14 21.83
C PHE A 5 43.39 26.52 22.69
N GLY A 6 42.41 27.10 21.98
CA GLY A 6 41.00 27.10 22.36
C GLY A 6 40.13 27.90 21.38
N PHE A 7 40.07 27.51 20.10
CA PHE A 7 38.98 27.98 19.22
C PHE A 7 37.70 27.25 19.64
N LEU A 8 36.85 27.95 20.40
CA LEU A 8 35.46 27.56 20.60
C LEU A 8 34.73 27.82 19.28
N ALA A 9 34.62 26.78 18.45
CA ALA A 9 33.63 26.72 17.39
C ALA A 9 32.25 26.64 18.06
N GLY A 10 31.61 27.80 18.23
CA GLY A 10 30.21 27.86 18.56
C GLY A 10 29.41 27.27 17.41
N VAL A 11 28.71 26.15 17.67
CA VAL A 11 27.74 25.56 16.76
C VAL A 11 26.59 26.55 16.58
N LEU A 12 26.59 27.26 15.45
CA LEU A 12 25.46 28.06 15.02
C LEU A 12 24.50 27.13 14.27
N VAL A 13 23.52 26.64 15.03
CA VAL A 13 22.26 26.12 14.49
C VAL A 13 21.64 27.22 13.62
N GLY A 14 21.46 26.97 12.31
CA GLY A 14 20.98 28.00 11.39
C GLY A 14 20.66 27.50 9.99
N GLN A 15 19.51 26.83 9.87
CA GLN A 15 18.58 26.87 8.73
C GLN A 15 19.11 26.64 7.30
N TRP A 16 18.92 25.40 6.83
CA TRP A 16 18.54 25.14 5.45
C TRP A 16 17.01 25.07 5.40
N LEU A 17 16.34 26.21 5.24
CA LEU A 17 14.90 26.28 4.98
C LEU A 17 14.67 26.38 3.47
N VAL A 18 14.47 25.23 2.84
CA VAL A 18 13.73 25.18 1.57
C VAL A 18 12.27 24.99 1.94
N PHE A 19 11.49 26.08 1.97
CA PHE A 19 10.04 26.04 2.11
C PHE A 19 9.40 25.58 0.78
N GLY A 20 9.49 24.29 0.49
CA GLY A 20 8.30 23.59 0.01
C GLY A 20 7.52 23.23 1.26
N SER A 21 6.27 23.64 1.40
CA SER A 21 5.45 23.29 2.56
C SER A 21 5.26 21.77 2.61
N ALA A 22 6.20 21.06 3.23
CA ALA A 22 6.02 19.66 3.60
C ALA A 22 4.76 19.61 4.47
N LEU A 23 3.72 18.95 3.96
CA LEU A 23 2.44 18.88 4.63
C LEU A 23 2.65 18.26 6.01
N SER A 24 2.14 18.92 7.05
CA SER A 24 2.19 18.35 8.38
C SER A 24 1.30 17.09 8.44
N PRO A 25 1.50 16.17 9.40
CA PRO A 25 0.59 15.05 9.61
C PRO A 25 -0.87 15.49 9.78
N ALA A 26 -1.11 16.65 10.39
CA ALA A 26 -2.46 17.22 10.53
C ALA A 26 -3.04 17.71 9.19
N ASP A 27 -2.22 18.33 8.33
CA ASP A 27 -2.64 18.74 6.98
C ASP A 27 -2.94 17.52 6.11
N LEU A 28 -2.06 16.49 6.17
CA LEU A 28 -2.27 15.22 5.49
C LEU A 28 -3.57 14.56 5.95
N HIS A 29 -3.81 14.50 7.27
CA HIS A 29 -5.04 13.95 7.81
C HIS A 29 -6.27 14.72 7.34
N SER A 30 -6.27 16.05 7.41
CA SER A 30 -7.41 16.88 7.02
C SER A 30 -7.74 16.72 5.54
N ARG A 31 -6.71 16.68 4.69
CA ARG A 31 -6.86 16.44 3.25
C ARG A 31 -7.33 15.02 2.95
N ALA A 32 -6.83 14.03 3.67
CA ALA A 32 -7.24 12.63 3.53
C ALA A 32 -8.70 12.44 3.92
N ALA A 33 -9.13 13.05 5.03
CA ALA A 33 -10.52 13.04 5.48
C ALA A 33 -11.44 13.68 4.42
N ALA A 34 -11.05 14.83 3.87
CA ALA A 34 -11.82 15.47 2.80
C ALA A 34 -11.87 14.61 1.52
N ALA A 35 -10.79 13.89 1.16
CA ALA A 35 -10.80 12.96 0.04
C ALA A 35 -11.72 11.76 0.31
N TYR A 36 -11.68 11.22 1.53
CA TYR A 36 -12.51 10.11 1.99
C TYR A 36 -14.00 10.47 1.97
N GLU A 37 -14.37 11.67 2.42
CA GLU A 37 -15.76 12.18 2.35
C GLU A 37 -16.26 12.28 0.90
N ARG A 38 -15.37 12.61 -0.03
CA ARG A 38 -15.65 12.59 -1.48
C ARG A 38 -15.63 11.19 -2.09
N ARG A 39 -15.41 10.13 -1.28
CA ARG A 39 -15.24 8.73 -1.71
C ARG A 39 -14.02 8.48 -2.61
N ASP A 40 -13.10 9.43 -2.68
CA ASP A 40 -11.79 9.26 -3.33
C ASP A 40 -10.86 8.51 -2.37
N TYR A 41 -11.16 7.22 -2.21
CA TYR A 41 -10.46 6.36 -1.25
C TYR A 41 -8.99 6.12 -1.63
N VAL A 42 -8.63 6.28 -2.91
CA VAL A 42 -7.23 6.16 -3.36
C VAL A 42 -6.41 7.35 -2.89
N GLU A 43 -6.91 8.57 -3.07
CA GLU A 43 -6.22 9.76 -2.56
C GLU A 43 -6.19 9.78 -1.02
N ALA A 44 -7.28 9.34 -0.37
CA ALA A 44 -7.31 9.17 1.07
C ALA A 44 -6.25 8.17 1.56
N LEU A 45 -6.15 7.00 0.91
CA LEU A 45 -5.13 5.99 1.18
C LEU A 45 -3.72 6.58 1.01
N ARG A 46 -3.46 7.29 -0.08
CA ARG A 46 -2.16 7.91 -0.36
C ARG A 46 -1.76 8.88 0.75
N LEU A 47 -2.68 9.77 1.14
CA LEU A 47 -2.44 10.80 2.14
C LEU A 47 -2.28 10.22 3.56
N TRP A 48 -3.13 9.28 3.97
CA TRP A 48 -2.96 8.60 5.26
C TRP A 48 -1.73 7.70 5.30
N SER A 49 -1.32 7.09 4.19
CA SER A 49 -0.04 6.37 4.12
C SER A 49 1.14 7.31 4.32
N GLN A 50 1.09 8.54 3.77
CA GLN A 50 2.09 9.56 4.07
C GLN A 50 2.08 9.99 5.54
N ALA A 51 0.89 10.15 6.14
CA ALA A 51 0.76 10.47 7.55
C ALA A 51 1.37 9.37 8.45
N VAL A 52 1.13 8.10 8.13
CA VAL A 52 1.77 6.95 8.79
C VAL A 52 3.30 6.99 8.65
N SER A 53 3.83 7.35 7.49
CA SER A 53 5.30 7.46 7.31
C SER A 53 5.91 8.57 8.16
N LEU A 54 5.18 9.65 8.45
CA LEU A 54 5.65 10.73 9.33
C LEU A 54 5.46 10.40 10.82
N GLN A 55 4.39 9.69 11.17
CA GLN A 55 4.05 9.32 12.54
C GLN A 55 3.68 7.83 12.61
N PRO A 56 4.67 6.92 12.57
CA PRO A 56 4.41 5.48 12.49
C PRO A 56 3.80 4.89 13.76
N ALA A 57 3.90 5.58 14.90
CA ALA A 57 3.34 5.17 16.18
C ALA A 57 1.91 5.71 16.44
N GLU A 58 1.37 6.52 15.53
CA GLU A 58 0.02 7.09 15.67
C GLU A 58 -1.04 6.05 15.25
N ALA A 59 -1.70 5.43 16.24
CA ALA A 59 -2.66 4.35 16.02
C ALA A 59 -3.84 4.78 15.12
N ARG A 60 -4.27 6.04 15.24
CA ARG A 60 -5.38 6.58 14.45
C ARG A 60 -5.09 6.59 12.95
N PHE A 61 -3.87 6.89 12.54
CA PHE A 61 -3.52 6.91 11.11
C PHE A 61 -3.52 5.53 10.48
N HIS A 62 -3.13 4.50 11.23
CA HIS A 62 -3.26 3.11 10.79
C HIS A 62 -4.73 2.69 10.65
N TYR A 63 -5.57 3.04 11.63
CA TYR A 63 -7.02 2.78 11.54
C TYR A 63 -7.66 3.46 10.33
N LEU A 64 -7.41 4.76 10.12
CA LEU A 64 -7.97 5.52 9.00
C LEU A 64 -7.46 4.99 7.65
N ARG A 65 -6.18 4.64 7.56
CA ARG A 65 -5.62 3.95 6.40
C ARG A 65 -6.33 2.61 6.15
N GLY A 66 -6.60 1.84 7.21
CA GLY A 66 -7.36 0.58 7.16
C GLY A 66 -8.77 0.76 6.62
N GLN A 67 -9.47 1.82 7.02
CA GLN A 67 -10.78 2.16 6.47
C GLN A 67 -10.72 2.45 4.96
N ALA A 68 -9.77 3.28 4.52
CA ALA A 68 -9.59 3.55 3.09
C ALA A 68 -9.30 2.26 2.30
N LEU A 69 -8.45 1.37 2.82
CA LEU A 69 -8.15 0.07 2.23
C LEU A 69 -9.39 -0.83 2.16
N ALA A 70 -10.22 -0.85 3.21
CA ALA A 70 -11.44 -1.65 3.25
C ALA A 70 -12.44 -1.20 2.17
N HIS A 71 -12.61 0.12 2.00
CA HIS A 71 -13.46 0.68 0.94
C HIS A 71 -12.94 0.42 -0.48
N LEU A 72 -11.63 0.24 -0.64
CA LEU A 72 -10.99 -0.15 -1.90
C LEU A 72 -11.03 -1.66 -2.15
N GLY A 73 -11.70 -2.45 -1.30
CA GLY A 73 -11.73 -3.91 -1.43
C GLY A 73 -10.41 -4.60 -1.04
N MET A 74 -9.40 -3.85 -0.57
CA MET A 74 -8.10 -4.36 -0.16
C MET A 74 -8.16 -4.99 1.24
N ARG A 75 -9.01 -6.01 1.42
CA ARG A 75 -9.41 -6.55 2.72
C ARG A 75 -8.22 -6.97 3.56
N THR A 76 -7.23 -7.66 2.97
CA THR A 76 -6.05 -8.12 3.72
C THR A 76 -5.20 -6.95 4.22
N SER A 77 -4.92 -5.94 3.40
CA SER A 77 -4.16 -4.76 3.85
C SER A 77 -4.94 -3.94 4.88
N ALA A 78 -6.27 -3.87 4.73
CA ALA A 78 -7.13 -3.23 5.71
C ALA A 78 -7.02 -3.93 7.07
N ALA A 79 -7.05 -5.26 7.07
CA ALA A 79 -6.87 -6.06 8.28
C ALA A 79 -5.51 -5.80 8.94
N ASP A 80 -4.42 -5.79 8.17
CA ASP A 80 -3.09 -5.50 8.69
C ASP A 80 -3.04 -4.11 9.33
N ALA A 81 -3.60 -3.10 8.68
CA ALA A 81 -3.63 -1.73 9.20
C ALA A 81 -4.47 -1.61 10.48
N PHE A 82 -5.62 -2.27 10.56
CA PHE A 82 -6.41 -2.34 11.78
C PHE A 82 -5.67 -3.07 12.92
N GLN A 83 -4.96 -4.15 12.61
CA GLN A 83 -4.15 -4.87 13.60
C GLN A 83 -2.99 -4.03 14.12
N VAL A 84 -2.31 -3.26 13.26
CA VAL A 84 -1.27 -2.33 13.72
C VAL A 84 -1.86 -1.27 14.65
N SER A 85 -3.04 -0.72 14.32
CA SER A 85 -3.75 0.20 15.21
C SER A 85 -4.02 -0.42 16.59
N LEU A 86 -4.48 -1.67 16.62
CA LEU A 86 -4.69 -2.43 17.87
C LEU A 86 -3.42 -2.69 18.66
N LEU A 87 -2.31 -2.96 17.98
CA LEU A 87 -1.02 -3.18 18.64
C LEU A 87 -0.45 -1.91 19.27
N LEU A 88 -0.71 -0.76 18.65
CA LEU A 88 -0.23 0.55 19.12
C LEU A 88 -1.04 1.06 20.32
N GLU A 89 -2.38 0.98 20.25
CA GLU A 89 -3.27 1.42 21.32
C GLU A 89 -4.39 0.41 21.62
N PRO A 90 -4.12 -0.68 22.36
CA PRO A 90 -5.06 -1.78 22.52
C PRO A 90 -6.39 -1.44 23.23
N THR A 91 -6.43 -0.35 23.99
CA THR A 91 -7.57 0.01 24.86
C THR A 91 -8.24 1.33 24.47
N SER A 92 -7.92 1.91 23.31
CA SER A 92 -8.51 3.18 22.87
C SER A 92 -9.82 2.98 22.09
N ASP A 93 -10.57 4.07 21.90
CA ASP A 93 -11.78 4.03 21.06
C ASP A 93 -11.44 3.64 19.62
N VAL A 94 -10.28 4.07 19.12
CA VAL A 94 -9.74 3.69 17.81
C VAL A 94 -9.53 2.16 17.73
N ALA A 95 -9.05 1.52 18.79
CA ALA A 95 -8.95 0.07 18.84
C ALA A 95 -10.31 -0.62 18.75
N ARG A 96 -11.33 -0.13 19.47
CA ARG A 96 -12.68 -0.69 19.37
C ARG A 96 -13.23 -0.61 17.95
N ASP A 97 -13.01 0.52 17.28
CA ASP A 97 -13.41 0.70 15.90
C ASP A 97 -12.60 -0.20 14.93
N ALA A 98 -11.30 -0.39 15.18
CA ALA A 98 -10.45 -1.29 14.42
C ALA A 98 -10.89 -2.76 14.55
N ILE A 99 -11.39 -3.19 15.73
CA ILE A 99 -11.98 -4.52 15.93
C ILE A 99 -13.26 -4.68 15.10
N ALA A 100 -14.14 -3.67 15.12
CA ALA A 100 -15.35 -3.69 14.31
C ALA A 100 -15.02 -3.73 12.81
N GLY A 101 -14.04 -2.94 12.38
CA GLY A 101 -13.51 -2.95 11.01
C GLY A 101 -12.99 -4.35 10.62
N LEU A 102 -12.17 -4.98 11.46
CA LEU A 102 -11.68 -6.34 11.25
C LEU A 102 -12.80 -7.37 11.14
N ALA A 103 -13.82 -7.30 12.01
CA ALA A 103 -14.95 -8.23 11.99
C ALA A 103 -15.77 -8.16 10.69
N GLY A 104 -15.82 -6.99 10.04
CA GLY A 104 -16.49 -6.80 8.74
C GLY A 104 -15.69 -7.32 7.54
N LEU A 105 -14.41 -7.65 7.71
CA LEU A 105 -13.56 -8.16 6.64
C LEU A 105 -13.71 -9.69 6.58
N ALA A 106 -14.52 -10.20 5.64
CA ALA A 106 -14.44 -11.60 5.24
C ALA A 106 -13.08 -11.83 4.56
N LEU A 107 -12.10 -12.34 5.31
CA LEU A 107 -10.75 -12.53 4.80
C LEU A 107 -10.51 -13.99 4.38
N ALA A 108 -10.17 -14.20 3.11
CA ALA A 108 -9.64 -15.48 2.65
C ALA A 108 -8.35 -15.83 3.42
N THR A 109 -8.13 -17.11 3.70
CA THR A 109 -6.89 -17.61 4.31
C THR A 109 -5.73 -17.37 3.34
N ALA A 110 -4.65 -16.71 3.80
CA ALA A 110 -3.46 -16.54 3.00
C ALA A 110 -2.88 -17.93 2.62
N PRO A 111 -2.35 -18.11 1.41
CA PRO A 111 -1.68 -19.35 1.05
C PRO A 111 -0.48 -19.59 1.96
N ASP A 112 -0.32 -20.82 2.44
CA ASP A 112 0.83 -21.23 3.23
C ASP A 112 2.07 -21.35 2.34
N GLY A 113 3.16 -20.66 2.70
CA GLY A 113 4.49 -20.83 2.11
C GLY A 113 4.99 -19.67 1.24
N ASP A 114 6.31 -19.64 1.05
CA ASP A 114 6.98 -18.68 0.17
C ASP A 114 6.66 -19.02 -1.30
N VAL A 115 6.28 -18.02 -2.08
CA VAL A 115 6.04 -18.16 -3.52
C VAL A 115 7.29 -17.71 -4.27
N VAL A 116 7.90 -18.62 -5.03
CA VAL A 116 9.07 -18.32 -5.86
C VAL A 116 8.65 -18.23 -7.31
N VAL A 117 8.98 -17.12 -7.96
CA VAL A 117 8.61 -16.81 -9.35
C VAL A 117 9.87 -16.42 -10.14
N GLY A 118 9.99 -16.95 -11.36
CA GLY A 118 11.06 -16.57 -12.27
C GLY A 118 10.86 -15.15 -12.81
N LEU A 119 11.94 -14.38 -12.87
CA LEU A 119 11.96 -13.03 -13.41
C LEU A 119 12.52 -13.02 -14.84
N GLU A 120 11.85 -12.28 -15.70
CA GLU A 120 12.39 -11.87 -16.98
C GLU A 120 13.23 -10.60 -16.79
N GLN A 121 14.37 -10.51 -17.47
CA GLN A 121 15.21 -9.32 -17.46
C GLN A 121 15.10 -8.63 -18.82
N GLY A 122 14.72 -7.35 -18.82
CA GLY A 122 14.69 -6.51 -20.02
C GLY A 122 15.20 -5.11 -19.70
N ALA A 123 16.16 -4.59 -20.48
CA ALA A 123 16.65 -3.20 -20.35
C ALA A 123 16.98 -2.71 -18.91
N GLY A 124 17.44 -3.60 -18.03
CA GLY A 124 17.79 -3.25 -16.63
C GLY A 124 16.61 -3.26 -15.65
N VAL A 125 15.41 -3.64 -16.09
CA VAL A 125 14.24 -3.82 -15.24
C VAL A 125 13.86 -5.29 -15.05
N TRP A 126 13.20 -5.58 -13.93
CA TRP A 126 12.65 -6.90 -13.62
C TRP A 126 11.19 -6.97 -14.06
N ILE A 127 10.89 -7.95 -14.90
CA ILE A 127 9.55 -8.22 -15.41
C ILE A 127 9.05 -9.52 -14.77
N VAL A 128 7.87 -9.46 -14.18
CA VAL A 128 7.19 -10.61 -13.56
C VAL A 128 6.03 -11.04 -14.46
N PRO A 129 5.87 -12.34 -14.77
CA PRO A 129 4.67 -12.85 -15.40
C PRO A 129 3.53 -12.90 -14.39
N ILE A 130 2.35 -12.46 -14.81
CA ILE A 130 1.13 -12.42 -13.99
C ILE A 130 -0.04 -13.05 -14.74
N VAL A 131 -1.07 -13.43 -13.99
CA VAL A 131 -2.35 -13.91 -14.53
C VAL A 131 -3.49 -13.08 -13.92
N ILE A 132 -4.28 -12.39 -14.74
CA ILE A 132 -5.49 -11.67 -14.33
C ILE A 132 -6.73 -12.50 -14.64
N ASN A 133 -7.68 -12.49 -13.71
CA ASN A 133 -8.95 -13.20 -13.79
C ASN A 133 -8.79 -14.68 -14.20
N GLY A 134 -7.73 -15.33 -13.70
CA GLY A 134 -7.42 -16.74 -13.95
C GLY A 134 -6.88 -17.10 -15.35
N VAL A 135 -7.08 -16.26 -16.38
CA VAL A 135 -6.79 -16.64 -17.78
C VAL A 135 -5.94 -15.64 -18.57
N HIS A 136 -5.88 -14.36 -18.18
CA HIS A 136 -5.18 -13.33 -18.95
C HIS A 136 -3.73 -13.19 -18.49
N GLN A 137 -2.80 -13.73 -19.29
CA GLN A 137 -1.37 -13.63 -18.98
C GLN A 137 -0.81 -12.27 -19.39
N GLY A 138 -0.02 -11.65 -18.52
CA GLY A 138 0.61 -10.36 -18.80
C GLY A 138 2.05 -10.28 -18.26
N ARG A 139 2.82 -9.35 -18.82
CA ARG A 139 4.20 -9.06 -18.45
C ARG A 139 4.27 -7.71 -17.73
N PHE A 140 4.49 -7.77 -16.42
CA PHE A 140 4.41 -6.59 -15.56
C PHE A 140 5.78 -6.20 -15.04
N LEU A 141 6.09 -4.91 -15.08
CA LEU A 141 7.26 -4.36 -14.40
C LEU A 141 7.09 -4.51 -12.88
N LEU A 142 8.08 -5.08 -12.19
CA LEU A 142 8.11 -5.09 -10.73
C LEU A 142 8.56 -3.72 -10.21
N ASP A 143 7.64 -2.94 -9.62
CA ASP A 143 7.91 -1.58 -9.18
C ASP A 143 7.42 -1.31 -7.75
N THR A 144 8.36 -1.27 -6.80
CA THR A 144 8.07 -0.93 -5.39
C THR A 144 7.79 0.56 -5.18
N GLY A 145 8.10 1.40 -6.16
CA GLY A 145 7.84 2.85 -6.14
C GLY A 145 6.43 3.22 -6.61
N SER A 146 5.73 2.31 -7.29
CA SER A 146 4.35 2.53 -7.70
C SER A 146 3.38 2.28 -6.54
N SER A 147 2.54 3.27 -6.24
CA SER A 147 1.49 3.15 -5.22
C SER A 147 0.40 2.12 -5.58
N VAL A 148 0.19 1.86 -6.87
CA VAL A 148 -0.92 1.03 -7.38
C VAL A 148 -0.44 0.11 -8.50
N VAL A 149 -1.19 -0.96 -8.75
CA VAL A 149 -1.05 -1.76 -9.97
C VAL A 149 -1.58 -0.95 -11.16
N VAL A 150 -0.77 -0.85 -12.21
CA VAL A 150 -1.12 -0.18 -13.46
C VAL A 150 -1.33 -1.24 -14.55
N VAL A 151 -2.38 -1.08 -15.35
CA VAL A 151 -2.70 -1.97 -16.47
C VAL A 151 -2.70 -1.15 -17.76
N ALA A 152 -1.96 -1.62 -18.77
CA ALA A 152 -1.91 -0.96 -20.07
C ALA A 152 -3.31 -0.94 -20.73
N PRO A 153 -3.71 0.15 -21.42
CA PRO A 153 -5.02 0.22 -22.07
C PRO A 153 -5.31 -0.93 -23.04
N ALA A 154 -4.30 -1.36 -23.82
CA ALA A 154 -4.43 -2.47 -24.75
C ALA A 154 -4.68 -3.81 -24.05
N PHE A 155 -4.02 -4.04 -22.91
CA PHE A 155 -4.22 -5.25 -22.12
C PHE A 155 -5.57 -5.22 -21.38
N ALA A 156 -5.94 -4.06 -20.81
CA ALA A 156 -7.23 -3.81 -20.19
C ALA A 156 -8.41 -4.10 -21.13
N ALA A 157 -8.29 -3.74 -22.42
CA ALA A 157 -9.32 -4.03 -23.42
C ALA A 157 -9.56 -5.53 -23.65
N SER A 158 -8.61 -6.39 -23.29
CA SER A 158 -8.74 -7.84 -23.39
C SER A 158 -9.28 -8.52 -22.14
N ILE A 159 -9.47 -7.77 -21.04
CA ILE A 159 -9.84 -8.29 -19.73
C ILE A 159 -11.27 -7.84 -19.40
N PRO A 160 -12.14 -8.74 -18.89
CA PRO A 160 -13.40 -8.34 -18.27
C PRO A 160 -13.10 -7.56 -16.98
N LEU A 161 -13.22 -6.23 -17.04
CA LEU A 161 -13.04 -5.36 -15.89
C LEU A 161 -14.39 -5.06 -15.25
N ALA A 162 -14.48 -5.16 -13.93
CA ALA A 162 -15.55 -4.52 -13.20
C ALA A 162 -15.23 -3.02 -13.20
N SER A 163 -16.00 -2.25 -13.96
CA SER A 163 -15.91 -0.80 -13.94
C SER A 163 -16.12 -0.33 -12.49
N GLY A 164 -15.11 0.29 -11.88
CA GLY A 164 -15.42 1.28 -10.86
C GLY A 164 -16.25 2.35 -11.54
N ASP A 165 -17.31 2.84 -10.90
CA ASP A 165 -18.19 3.90 -11.42
C ASP A 165 -17.32 4.93 -12.14
N GLY A 166 -17.40 4.99 -13.49
CA GLY A 166 -16.34 5.48 -14.38
C GLY A 166 -16.09 6.99 -14.36
N THR A 167 -16.10 7.62 -13.19
CA THR A 167 -16.00 9.06 -12.98
C THR A 167 -14.75 9.49 -12.21
N ASP A 168 -14.06 8.57 -11.51
CA ASP A 168 -12.99 8.97 -10.58
C ASP A 168 -11.62 8.64 -11.15
N ALA A 169 -11.10 9.58 -11.94
CA ALA A 169 -9.73 9.52 -12.44
C ALA A 169 -8.74 9.62 -11.28
N VAL A 170 -7.95 8.57 -11.06
CA VAL A 170 -6.98 8.46 -9.97
C VAL A 170 -5.69 9.16 -10.37
N GLU A 171 -5.18 10.03 -9.50
CA GLU A 171 -3.87 10.67 -9.69
C GLU A 171 -2.74 9.66 -9.41
N LEU A 172 -1.88 9.46 -10.41
CA LEU A 172 -0.69 8.61 -10.36
C LEU A 172 0.55 9.48 -10.24
N GLN A 173 1.52 9.03 -9.44
CA GLN A 173 2.87 9.58 -9.46
C GLN A 173 3.71 8.76 -10.43
N THR A 174 4.03 9.32 -11.59
CA THR A 174 4.92 8.70 -12.58
C THR A 174 6.27 9.39 -12.61
N LEU A 175 7.26 8.78 -13.28
CA LEU A 175 8.57 9.41 -13.51
C LEU A 175 8.45 10.74 -14.30
N GLY A 176 7.39 10.90 -15.09
CA GLY A 176 7.09 12.14 -15.82
C GLY A 176 6.30 13.19 -15.02
N GLY A 177 5.98 12.92 -13.75
CA GLY A 177 5.14 13.76 -12.90
C GLY A 177 3.77 13.15 -12.61
N ARG A 178 2.84 13.98 -12.17
CA ARG A 178 1.48 13.56 -11.81
C ARG A 178 0.64 13.37 -13.07
N THR A 179 0.08 12.18 -13.26
CA THR A 179 -0.83 11.87 -14.36
C THR A 179 -2.16 11.35 -13.80
N ARG A 180 -3.18 11.20 -14.66
CA ARG A 180 -4.48 10.65 -14.26
C ARG A 180 -4.77 9.39 -15.08
N GLY A 181 -5.30 8.36 -14.43
CA GLY A 181 -5.74 7.14 -15.09
C GLY A 181 -7.14 6.74 -14.62
N ALA A 182 -7.86 5.98 -15.46
CA ALA A 182 -9.17 5.45 -15.09
C ALA A 182 -9.00 4.34 -14.05
N SER A 183 -9.80 4.39 -12.98
CA SER A 183 -9.83 3.34 -11.96
C SER A 183 -10.70 2.16 -12.41
N ALA A 184 -10.26 0.94 -12.13
CA ALA A 184 -11.02 -0.28 -12.36
C ALA A 184 -10.69 -1.34 -11.29
N THR A 185 -11.50 -2.40 -11.21
CA THR A 185 -11.23 -3.55 -10.34
C THR A 185 -11.09 -4.82 -11.18
N VAL A 186 -10.06 -5.61 -10.91
CA VAL A 186 -9.90 -6.97 -11.45
C VAL A 186 -10.42 -8.00 -10.46
N ALA A 187 -11.06 -9.05 -10.96
CA ALA A 187 -11.61 -10.11 -10.11
C ALA A 187 -10.51 -10.88 -9.38
N SER A 188 -9.40 -11.16 -10.08
CA SER A 188 -8.18 -11.65 -9.44
C SER A 188 -6.90 -11.24 -10.17
N LEU A 189 -5.80 -11.17 -9.44
CA LEU A 189 -4.44 -11.03 -9.97
C LEU A 189 -3.54 -12.03 -9.26
N ARG A 190 -2.83 -12.84 -10.04
CA ARG A 190 -1.95 -13.91 -9.57
C ARG A 190 -0.52 -13.76 -10.08
N VAL A 191 0.44 -14.00 -9.19
CA VAL A 191 1.88 -14.02 -9.44
C VAL A 191 2.41 -15.36 -8.92
N GLY A 192 2.73 -16.30 -9.81
CA GLY A 192 3.01 -17.69 -9.40
C GLY A 192 1.78 -18.34 -8.74
N THR A 193 1.90 -18.74 -7.48
CA THR A 193 0.78 -19.24 -6.65
C THR A 193 0.18 -18.18 -5.73
N ALA A 194 0.76 -16.97 -5.67
CA ALA A 194 0.25 -15.86 -4.87
C ALA A 194 -0.90 -15.17 -5.62
N GLU A 195 -2.10 -15.17 -5.07
CA GLU A 195 -3.29 -14.60 -5.72
C GLU A 195 -4.08 -13.69 -4.78
N LEU A 196 -4.46 -12.53 -5.31
CA LEU A 196 -5.36 -11.58 -4.64
C LEU A 196 -6.63 -11.43 -5.47
N HIS A 197 -7.73 -11.14 -4.80
CA HIS A 197 -9.05 -10.97 -5.40
C HIS A 197 -9.55 -9.54 -5.19
N GLU A 198 -10.48 -9.09 -6.04
CA GLU A 198 -11.10 -7.77 -5.97
C GLU A 198 -10.06 -6.64 -5.90
N LEU A 199 -9.04 -6.71 -6.77
CA LEU A 199 -7.88 -5.83 -6.69
C LEU A 199 -8.11 -4.53 -7.49
N PRO A 200 -8.00 -3.35 -6.87
CA PRO A 200 -8.06 -2.09 -7.59
C PRO A 200 -6.81 -1.90 -8.46
N VAL A 201 -7.04 -1.45 -9.69
CA VAL A 201 -6.02 -1.16 -10.70
C VAL A 201 -6.29 0.18 -11.37
N VAL A 202 -5.25 0.77 -11.95
CA VAL A 202 -5.37 1.99 -12.75
C VAL A 202 -4.99 1.73 -14.20
N ILE A 203 -5.83 2.15 -15.12
CA ILE A 203 -5.58 2.03 -16.56
C ILE A 203 -4.71 3.20 -17.00
N HIS A 204 -3.45 2.93 -17.35
CA HIS A 204 -2.49 3.91 -17.83
C HIS A 204 -1.36 3.22 -18.60
N ASP A 205 -0.69 3.95 -19.50
CA ASP A 205 0.48 3.44 -20.22
C ASP A 205 1.66 3.18 -19.25
N PRO A 206 2.16 1.92 -19.14
CA PRO A 206 3.31 1.58 -18.30
C PRO A 206 4.66 1.79 -19.01
N GLY A 207 4.66 2.12 -20.30
CA GLY A 207 5.83 2.18 -21.15
C GLY A 207 5.90 1.04 -22.19
N PRO A 208 6.87 1.10 -23.10
CA PRO A 208 6.89 0.23 -24.28
C PRO A 208 7.13 -1.25 -23.92
N GLY A 209 6.30 -2.13 -24.49
CA GLY A 209 6.49 -3.58 -24.43
C GLY A 209 6.10 -4.25 -23.10
N LEU A 210 5.36 -3.53 -22.24
CA LEU A 210 4.84 -4.02 -20.96
C LEU A 210 3.31 -3.97 -20.94
N ASP A 211 2.70 -4.95 -20.29
CA ASP A 211 1.25 -5.03 -20.11
C ASP A 211 0.80 -4.29 -18.83
N GLY A 212 1.73 -3.93 -17.97
CA GLY A 212 1.45 -3.18 -16.75
C GLY A 212 2.64 -2.99 -15.80
N ILE A 213 2.32 -2.44 -14.63
CA ILE A 213 3.24 -2.27 -13.50
C ILE A 213 2.63 -2.97 -12.29
N LEU A 214 3.39 -3.86 -11.66
CA LEU A 214 3.00 -4.51 -10.41
C LEU A 214 3.45 -3.63 -9.24
N GLY A 215 2.51 -2.84 -8.71
CA GLY A 215 2.75 -1.90 -7.62
C GLY A 215 2.20 -2.32 -6.25
N ASN A 216 2.24 -1.40 -5.30
CA ASN A 216 2.01 -1.70 -3.87
C ASN A 216 0.60 -2.16 -3.50
N THR A 217 -0.42 -1.99 -4.35
CA THR A 217 -1.72 -2.63 -4.11
C THR A 217 -1.63 -4.15 -4.12
N PHE A 218 -0.64 -4.74 -4.80
CA PHE A 218 -0.31 -6.16 -4.70
C PHE A 218 0.90 -6.43 -3.80
N LEU A 219 1.99 -5.67 -3.97
CA LEU A 219 3.28 -5.99 -3.33
C LEU A 219 3.23 -5.86 -1.80
N SER A 220 2.40 -4.98 -1.24
CA SER A 220 2.34 -4.74 0.21
C SER A 220 1.83 -5.93 1.04
N HIS A 221 1.28 -6.98 0.40
CA HIS A 221 0.84 -8.21 1.06
C HIS A 221 1.97 -9.21 1.31
N TYR A 222 3.16 -8.95 0.76
CA TYR A 222 4.28 -9.88 0.79
C TYR A 222 5.55 -9.18 1.28
N ARG A 223 6.40 -9.94 1.97
CA ARG A 223 7.82 -9.61 2.07
C ARG A 223 8.49 -10.08 0.79
N LEU A 224 9.13 -9.15 0.09
CA LEU A 224 9.75 -9.40 -1.20
C LEU A 224 11.25 -9.68 -1.04
N THR A 225 11.78 -10.60 -1.84
CA THR A 225 13.21 -10.80 -2.01
C THR A 225 13.49 -11.01 -3.48
N VAL A 226 14.34 -10.18 -4.07
CA VAL A 226 14.77 -10.30 -5.46
C VAL A 226 16.20 -10.85 -5.47
N ASP A 227 16.36 -12.06 -5.98
CA ASP A 227 17.65 -12.67 -6.26
C ASP A 227 17.98 -12.40 -7.73
N SER A 228 18.83 -11.41 -7.96
CA SER A 228 19.24 -10.97 -9.30
C SER A 228 20.06 -12.02 -10.05
N ASP A 229 20.85 -12.83 -9.32
CA ASP A 229 21.74 -13.83 -9.91
C ASP A 229 20.92 -15.02 -10.42
N ARG A 230 19.94 -15.46 -9.62
CA ARG A 230 19.02 -16.54 -9.98
C ARG A 230 17.82 -16.08 -10.80
N ARG A 231 17.64 -14.76 -10.96
CA ARG A 231 16.47 -14.13 -11.57
C ARG A 231 15.18 -14.64 -10.93
N GLN A 232 15.11 -14.56 -9.61
CA GLN A 232 13.97 -15.06 -8.84
C GLN A 232 13.41 -13.98 -7.94
N LEU A 233 12.08 -13.90 -7.92
CA LEU A 233 11.32 -13.16 -6.94
C LEU A 233 10.76 -14.16 -5.93
N THR A 234 11.05 -13.95 -4.65
CA THR A 234 10.38 -14.63 -3.55
C THR A 234 9.35 -13.69 -2.94
N LEU A 235 8.10 -14.11 -2.90
CA LEU A 235 6.98 -13.46 -2.24
C LEU A 235 6.61 -14.29 -1.02
N ARG A 236 6.98 -13.80 0.16
CA ARG A 236 6.58 -14.42 1.42
C ARG A 236 5.33 -13.71 1.95
N PRO A 237 4.17 -14.36 2.09
CA PRO A 237 3.00 -13.74 2.69
C PRO A 237 3.39 -13.12 4.04
N LEU A 238 3.01 -11.86 4.24
CA LEU A 238 3.16 -11.27 5.57
C LEU A 238 2.20 -12.03 6.50
N ALA A 239 2.78 -12.73 7.49
CA ALA A 239 1.99 -13.46 8.46
C ALA A 239 1.01 -12.49 9.15
N ARG A 240 -0.28 -12.84 9.18
CA ARG A 240 -1.26 -12.13 10.02
C ARG A 240 -0.75 -12.11 11.46
N PRO A 241 -0.48 -10.96 12.07
CA PRO A 241 -0.50 -10.90 13.52
C PRO A 241 -1.96 -11.13 13.95
N LEU A 242 -2.31 -12.37 14.28
CA LEU A 242 -3.53 -12.63 15.03
C LEU A 242 -3.36 -11.93 16.39
N VAL A 243 -3.87 -10.72 16.52
CA VAL A 243 -4.26 -10.21 17.84
C VAL A 243 -5.44 -11.10 18.26
N GLN A 244 -5.14 -12.18 18.99
CA GLN A 244 -6.17 -12.90 19.73
C GLN A 244 -6.67 -11.97 20.81
N VAL A 245 -7.71 -11.19 20.50
CA VAL A 245 -8.44 -10.47 21.53
C VAL A 245 -9.16 -11.55 22.34
N ARG A 246 -8.64 -11.85 23.54
CA ARG A 246 -9.29 -12.81 24.42
C ARG A 246 -10.56 -12.15 24.94
N SER A 247 -11.67 -12.88 24.92
CA SER A 247 -12.95 -12.41 25.48
C SER A 247 -12.87 -11.98 26.96
N SER A 248 -11.78 -12.32 27.66
CA SER A 248 -11.48 -11.85 29.02
C SER A 248 -11.12 -10.37 29.10
N ASP A 249 -10.69 -9.75 28.00
CA ASP A 249 -10.14 -8.38 28.02
C ASP A 249 -11.24 -7.30 27.94
N PHE A 250 -12.49 -7.72 27.72
CA PHE A 250 -13.68 -6.86 27.70
C PHE A 250 -14.68 -7.16 28.82
N ALA A 251 -14.28 -7.88 29.87
CA ALA A 251 -15.11 -7.95 31.07
C ALA A 251 -15.19 -6.55 31.68
N THR A 252 -16.32 -5.86 31.49
CA THR A 252 -16.70 -4.69 32.28
C THR A 252 -16.55 -5.04 33.76
N PRO A 253 -15.86 -4.22 34.57
CA PRO A 253 -15.91 -4.41 36.01
C PRO A 253 -17.37 -4.25 36.43
N ASP A 254 -17.92 -5.31 37.00
CA ASP A 254 -19.22 -5.26 37.65
C ASP A 254 -19.12 -4.28 38.83
N ARG A 255 -19.70 -3.09 38.67
CA ARG A 255 -20.35 -2.24 39.69
C ARG A 255 -20.73 -0.87 39.15
#